data_AF-A0A4Q3KXA4-F1
#
_entry.id   AF-A0A4Q3KXA4-F1
#
_cell.length_a   1.000
_cell.length_b   1.000
_cell.length_c   1.000
_cell.angle_alpha   90.00
_cell.angle_beta   90.00
_cell.angle_gamma   90.00
#
_symmetry.space_group_name_H-M   'P 1'
#
loop_
_entity.id
_entity.type
_entity.pdbx_description
1 polymer ?
#
loop_
_entity_poly.entity_id
_entity_poly.type
_entity_poly.pdbx_seq_one_letter_code
_entity_poly.pdbx_strand_id
1 'polypeptide(L)'
;MIDIGLSKMALIGAVALIVIGPEKLPRVARTVGTLLGKAQRYVADVKSEVNRSMELDELRKMKDSVESAARDVEQSVHTASSDFQKDWNSSIEHSHTSSASSFEDESGIVPAYKHPGKNWRLKRGTTPQWYKARSGVRTKAQSGAARVARFRPQKFH
;
A
#
# COMPACT_ATOMS: atom_id res chain seq x y z
N MET A 1 23.07 6.80 15.46
CA MET A 1 24.13 5.85 15.05
C MET A 1 23.39 4.60 14.63
N ILE A 2 23.45 4.23 13.34
CA ILE A 2 22.77 3.02 12.87
C ILE A 2 23.62 1.84 13.34
N ASP A 3 23.34 1.35 14.55
CA ASP A 3 24.03 0.21 15.17
C ASP A 3 23.53 -1.11 14.54
N ILE A 4 23.49 -1.14 13.21
CA ILE A 4 23.22 -2.32 12.39
C ILE A 4 24.54 -3.06 12.29
N GLY A 5 24.86 -3.80 13.34
CA GLY A 5 25.92 -4.80 13.29
C GLY A 5 25.52 -5.97 12.39
N LEU A 6 26.53 -6.73 11.94
CA LEU A 6 26.34 -7.98 11.18
C LEU A 6 25.32 -8.92 11.84
N SER A 7 25.29 -8.95 13.18
CA SER A 7 24.36 -9.75 13.99
C SER A 7 22.89 -9.40 13.75
N LYS A 8 22.53 -8.11 13.69
CA LYS A 8 21.15 -7.67 13.47
C LYS A 8 20.70 -7.97 12.05
N MET A 9 21.59 -7.83 11.06
CA MET A 9 21.30 -8.21 9.67
C MET A 9 21.11 -9.73 9.52
N ALA A 10 21.91 -10.54 10.22
CA ALA A 10 21.72 -11.98 10.25
C ALA A 10 20.37 -12.38 10.87
N LEU A 11 19.96 -11.74 11.97
CA LEU A 11 18.66 -11.98 12.60
C LEU A 11 17.49 -11.67 11.65
N ILE A 12 17.50 -10.50 11.02
CA ILE A 12 16.45 -10.09 10.07
C ILE A 12 16.42 -11.05 8.87
N GLY A 13 17.59 -11.45 8.37
CA GLY A 13 17.70 -12.45 7.30
C GLY A 13 17.11 -13.80 7.69
N ALA A 14 17.36 -14.27 8.91
CA ALA A 14 16.80 -15.52 9.43
C ALA A 14 15.27 -15.46 9.54
N VAL A 15 14.72 -14.37 10.08
CA VAL A 15 13.27 -14.15 10.16
C VAL A 15 12.64 -14.09 8.76
N ALA A 16 13.27 -13.37 7.83
CA ALA A 16 12.81 -13.29 6.46
C ALA A 16 12.81 -14.67 5.76
N LEU A 17 13.82 -15.50 6.01
CA LEU A 17 13.88 -16.88 5.49
C LEU A 17 12.73 -17.75 6.01
N ILE A 18 12.35 -17.62 7.28
CA ILE A 18 11.23 -18.36 7.87
C ILE A 18 9.88 -17.91 7.29
N VAL A 19 9.67 -16.59 7.18
CA VAL A 19 8.35 -16.04 6.80
C VAL A 19 8.11 -16.14 5.28
N ILE A 20 9.10 -15.77 4.47
CA ILE A 20 8.98 -15.75 3.00
C ILE A 20 9.40 -17.09 2.39
N GLY A 21 10.31 -17.81 3.04
CA GLY A 21 10.92 -19.02 2.51
C GLY A 21 12.19 -18.75 1.68
N PRO A 22 13.22 -19.64 1.74
CA PRO A 22 14.49 -19.48 1.03
C PRO A 22 14.35 -19.43 -0.50
N GLU A 23 13.35 -20.10 -1.05
CA GLU A 23 13.11 -20.15 -2.50
C GLU A 23 12.60 -18.82 -3.07
N LYS A 24 11.88 -18.04 -2.26
CA LYS A 24 11.20 -16.81 -2.70
C LYS A 24 11.99 -15.54 -2.39
N LEU A 25 12.82 -15.56 -1.36
CA LEU A 25 13.70 -14.45 -0.97
C LEU A 25 14.57 -13.88 -2.11
N PRO A 26 15.26 -14.68 -2.94
CA PRO A 26 16.09 -14.13 -4.02
C PRO A 26 15.28 -13.37 -5.07
N ARG A 27 14.01 -13.75 -5.27
CA ARG A 27 13.10 -13.05 -6.17
C ARG A 27 12.67 -11.69 -5.60
N VAL A 28 12.38 -11.63 -4.30
CA VAL A 28 12.03 -10.38 -3.60
C VAL A 28 13.23 -9.44 -3.57
N ALA A 29 14.41 -9.93 -3.19
CA ALA A 29 15.63 -9.13 -3.13
C ALA A 29 15.97 -8.49 -4.49
N ARG A 30 15.82 -9.22 -5.60
CA ARG A 30 15.99 -8.66 -6.96
C ARG A 30 14.95 -7.58 -7.28
N THR A 31 13.70 -7.79 -6.87
CA THR A 31 12.63 -6.83 -7.14
C THR A 31 12.85 -5.54 -6.34
N VAL A 32 13.10 -5.66 -5.04
CA VAL A 32 13.39 -4.51 -4.17
C VAL A 32 14.68 -3.80 -4.61
N GLY A 33 15.73 -4.56 -4.92
CA GLY A 33 17.01 -3.99 -5.39
C GLY A 33 16.88 -3.21 -6.70
N THR A 34 16.13 -3.74 -7.68
CA THR A 34 15.88 -3.02 -8.94
C THR A 34 15.05 -1.75 -8.74
N LEU A 35 14.04 -1.78 -7.88
CA LEU A 35 13.23 -0.60 -7.55
C LEU A 35 14.06 0.46 -6.82
N LEU A 36 14.83 0.05 -5.82
CA LEU A 36 15.68 0.95 -5.05
C LEU A 36 16.78 1.58 -5.92
N GLY A 37 17.40 0.79 -6.81
CA GLY A 37 18.40 1.30 -7.74
C GLY A 37 17.83 2.32 -8.74
N LYS A 38 16.60 2.09 -9.23
CA LYS A 38 15.91 3.05 -10.10
C LYS A 38 15.55 4.33 -9.35
N ALA A 39 15.08 4.22 -8.11
CA ALA A 39 14.78 5.37 -7.26
C ALA A 39 16.03 6.19 -6.96
N GLN A 40 17.14 5.55 -6.59
CA GLN A 40 18.42 6.22 -6.35
C GLN A 40 18.89 7.00 -7.58
N ARG A 41 18.76 6.42 -8.78
CA ARG A 41 19.12 7.08 -10.03
C ARG A 41 18.23 8.29 -10.32
N TYR A 42 16.92 8.16 -10.11
CA TYR A 42 15.99 9.29 -10.28
C TYR A 42 16.28 10.43 -9.29
N VAL A 43 16.59 10.11 -8.04
CA VAL A 43 16.99 11.10 -7.04
C VAL A 43 18.30 11.80 -7.45
N ALA A 44 19.26 11.07 -8.03
CA ALA A 44 20.50 11.66 -8.52
C ALA A 44 20.24 12.63 -9.69
N ASP A 45 19.38 12.26 -10.63
CA ASP A 45 19.00 13.10 -11.77
C ASP A 45 18.27 14.37 -11.30
N VAL A 46 17.28 14.23 -10.41
CA VAL A 46 16.55 15.37 -9.82
C VAL A 46 17.50 16.27 -9.03
N LYS A 47 18.41 15.70 -8.23
CA LYS A 47 19.42 16.47 -7.51
C LYS A 47 20.31 17.26 -8.47
N SER A 48 20.66 16.69 -9.63
CA SER A 48 21.49 17.37 -10.63
C SER A 48 20.76 18.53 -11.34
N GLU A 49 19.47 18.37 -11.62
CA GLU A 49 18.62 19.42 -12.22
C GLU A 49 18.35 20.55 -11.22
N VAL A 50 18.01 20.20 -9.98
CA VAL A 50 17.74 21.15 -8.88
C VAL A 50 19.00 21.92 -8.49
N ASN A 51 20.16 21.26 -8.38
CA ASN A 51 21.43 21.92 -8.11
C ASN A 51 21.88 22.86 -9.25
N ARG A 52 21.30 22.71 -10.44
CA ARG A 52 21.62 23.56 -11.61
C ARG A 52 20.67 24.74 -11.77
N SER A 53 19.50 24.71 -11.11
CA SER A 53 18.42 25.70 -11.30
C SER A 53 17.97 26.43 -10.03
N MET A 54 18.37 26.01 -8.82
CA MET A 54 17.89 26.59 -7.54
C MET A 54 19.06 27.00 -6.62
N GLU A 55 18.90 28.11 -5.89
CA GLU A 55 19.89 28.66 -4.94
C GLU A 55 20.08 27.73 -3.73
N LEU A 56 21.32 27.66 -3.20
CA LEU A 56 21.75 26.76 -2.11
C LEU A 56 20.93 26.88 -0.81
N ASP A 57 20.17 27.96 -0.63
CA ASP A 57 19.37 28.22 0.57
C ASP A 57 18.06 27.41 0.63
N GLU A 58 17.39 27.16 -0.50
CA GLU A 58 16.18 26.32 -0.51
C GLU A 58 16.53 24.85 -0.28
N LEU A 59 17.68 24.40 -0.77
CA LEU A 59 18.25 23.08 -0.49
C LEU A 59 18.55 22.88 1.00
N ARG A 60 19.11 23.90 1.68
CA ARG A 60 19.33 23.86 3.14
C ARG A 60 18.01 23.75 3.90
N LYS A 61 17.02 24.57 3.54
CA LYS A 61 15.70 24.57 4.20
C LYS A 61 14.96 23.24 4.02
N MET A 62 15.05 22.63 2.84
CA MET A 62 14.46 21.33 2.54
C MET A 62 15.22 20.18 3.23
N LYS A 63 16.55 20.26 3.32
CA LYS A 63 17.35 19.29 4.06
C LYS A 63 17.01 19.32 5.56
N ASP A 64 16.86 20.50 6.14
CA ASP A 64 16.49 20.65 7.54
C ASP A 64 15.06 20.17 7.82
N SER A 65 14.10 20.40 6.91
CA SER A 65 12.74 19.89 7.07
C SER A 65 12.67 18.36 6.94
N VAL A 66 13.41 17.77 6.00
CA VAL A 66 13.52 16.32 5.85
C VAL A 66 14.22 15.69 7.05
N GLU A 67 15.28 16.31 7.56
CA GLU A 67 15.99 15.81 8.74
C GLU A 67 15.12 15.89 9.99
N SER A 68 14.33 16.95 10.16
CA SER A 68 13.34 17.03 11.25
C SER A 68 12.26 15.96 11.12
N ALA A 69 11.69 15.78 9.92
CA ALA A 69 10.68 14.76 9.68
C ALA A 69 11.22 13.34 9.90
N ALA A 70 12.48 13.08 9.54
CA ALA A 70 13.13 11.80 9.79
C ALA A 70 13.29 11.53 11.29
N ARG A 71 13.64 12.55 12.09
CA ARG A 71 13.72 12.44 13.56
C ARG A 71 12.34 12.18 14.19
N ASP A 72 11.30 12.83 13.69
CA ASP A 72 9.93 12.61 14.17
C ASP A 72 9.44 11.18 13.84
N VAL A 73 9.81 10.67 12.66
CA VAL A 73 9.55 9.27 12.29
C VAL A 73 10.34 8.31 13.18
N GLU A 74 11.61 8.58 13.46
CA GLU A 74 12.42 7.75 14.35
C GLU A 74 11.82 7.70 15.77
N GLN A 75 11.39 8.85 16.30
CA GLN A 75 10.76 8.93 17.61
C GLN A 75 9.39 8.22 17.66
N SER A 76 8.56 8.39 16.63
CA SER A 76 7.26 7.70 16.54
C SER A 76 7.41 6.20 16.37
N VAL A 77 8.37 5.74 15.57
CA VAL A 77 8.69 4.31 15.41
C VAL A 77 9.23 3.72 16.72
N HIS A 78 10.07 4.46 17.46
CA HIS A 78 10.58 4.01 18.76
C HIS A 78 9.44 3.85 19.79
N THR A 79 8.55 4.84 19.89
CA THR A 79 7.37 4.76 20.77
C THR A 79 6.45 3.61 20.38
N ALA A 80 6.11 3.50 19.09
CA ALA A 80 5.25 2.43 18.58
C ALA A 80 5.87 1.03 18.80
N SER A 81 7.18 0.89 18.64
CA SER A 81 7.89 -0.37 18.92
C SER A 81 7.85 -0.72 20.40
N SER A 82 7.96 0.28 21.29
CA SER A 82 7.90 0.07 22.74
C SER A 82 6.50 -0.34 23.21
N ASP A 83 5.45 0.19 22.60
CA ASP A 83 4.07 -0.16 22.93
C ASP A 83 3.69 -1.53 22.35
N PHE A 84 4.17 -1.84 21.14
CA PHE A 84 4.04 -3.17 20.56
C PHE A 84 4.72 -4.25 21.41
N GLN A 85 5.92 -3.97 21.95
CA GLN A 85 6.61 -4.92 22.83
C GLN A 85 5.82 -5.19 24.13
N LYS A 86 5.17 -4.16 24.70
CA LYS A 86 4.33 -4.31 25.90
C LYS A 86 3.08 -5.16 25.61
N ASP A 87 2.39 -4.89 24.50
CA ASP A 87 1.20 -5.62 24.06
C ASP A 87 1.50 -7.08 23.72
N TRP A 88 2.66 -7.33 23.11
CA TRP A 88 3.15 -8.68 22.82
C TRP A 88 3.45 -9.47 24.10
N ASN A 89 4.15 -8.85 25.04
CA ASN A 89 4.48 -9.49 26.32
C ASN A 89 3.22 -9.79 27.15
N SER A 90 2.26 -8.87 27.21
CA SER A 90 1.00 -9.09 27.93
C SER A 90 0.18 -10.21 27.28
N SER A 91 0.12 -10.27 25.95
CA SER A 91 -0.59 -11.32 25.22
C SER A 91 0.01 -12.72 25.46
N ILE A 92 1.33 -12.82 25.48
CA ILE A 92 2.02 -14.08 25.80
C ILE A 92 1.77 -14.48 27.26
N GLU A 93 1.84 -13.54 28.21
CA GLU A 93 1.58 -13.82 29.63
C GLU A 93 0.15 -14.33 29.89
N HIS A 94 -0.86 -13.78 29.20
CA HIS A 94 -2.25 -14.25 29.29
C HIS A 94 -2.51 -15.61 28.59
N SER A 95 -1.65 -16.00 27.64
CA SER A 95 -1.74 -17.30 26.96
C SER A 95 -1.21 -18.47 27.80
N HIS A 96 -0.43 -18.20 28.86
CA HIS A 96 0.10 -19.23 29.76
C HIS A 96 -0.84 -19.60 30.93
N THR A 97 -1.94 -18.87 31.15
CA THR A 97 -2.88 -19.11 32.29
C THR A 97 -4.23 -19.71 31.89
N SER A 98 -4.49 -19.92 30.59
CA SER A 98 -5.81 -20.33 30.07
C SER A 98 -5.84 -21.72 29.41
N SER A 99 -4.80 -22.54 29.59
CA SER A 99 -4.79 -23.94 29.14
C SER A 99 -5.36 -24.91 30.18
N ALA A 100 -6.50 -24.56 30.82
CA ALA A 100 -7.32 -25.47 31.62
C ALA A 100 -8.68 -24.84 31.99
N SER A 101 -9.59 -24.70 31.04
CA SER A 101 -11.01 -24.63 31.39
C SER A 101 -11.86 -25.36 30.37
N SER A 102 -12.56 -26.35 30.90
CA SER A 102 -13.46 -27.30 30.28
C SER A 102 -14.44 -26.66 29.30
N PHE A 103 -14.53 -27.23 28.11
CA PHE A 103 -15.57 -26.90 27.14
C PHE A 103 -16.86 -27.60 27.57
N GLU A 104 -17.76 -26.85 28.20
CA GLU A 104 -19.17 -27.24 28.36
C GLU A 104 -19.84 -27.23 26.97
N ASP A 105 -20.54 -28.32 26.69
CA ASP A 105 -21.34 -28.56 25.49
C ASP A 105 -22.62 -27.71 25.54
N GLU A 106 -22.51 -26.44 25.14
CA GLU A 106 -23.69 -25.65 24.78
C GLU A 106 -24.03 -25.92 23.31
N SER A 107 -25.19 -26.56 23.10
CA SER A 107 -25.80 -26.75 21.79
C SER A 107 -26.20 -25.41 21.16
N GLY A 108 -25.21 -24.67 20.67
CA GLY A 108 -25.36 -23.45 19.91
C GLY A 108 -25.70 -23.78 18.47
N ILE A 109 -26.88 -23.35 18.02
CA ILE A 109 -27.27 -23.39 16.61
C ILE A 109 -26.27 -22.53 15.83
N VAL A 110 -25.28 -23.17 15.21
CA VAL A 110 -24.30 -22.49 14.36
C VAL A 110 -24.95 -22.15 13.02
N PRO A 111 -24.98 -20.86 12.60
CA PRO A 111 -25.53 -20.51 11.30
C PRO A 111 -24.65 -21.12 10.20
N ALA A 112 -25.23 -22.04 9.43
CA ALA A 112 -24.56 -22.66 8.29
C ALA A 112 -24.31 -21.61 7.19
N TYR A 113 -23.05 -21.44 6.81
CA TYR A 113 -22.66 -20.55 5.71
C TYR A 113 -23.32 -21.00 4.40
N LYS A 114 -24.13 -20.11 3.80
CA LYS A 114 -24.72 -20.32 2.48
C LYS A 114 -23.88 -19.59 1.44
N HIS A 115 -23.24 -20.35 0.55
CA HIS A 115 -22.40 -19.76 -0.50
C HIS A 115 -23.23 -18.81 -1.38
N PRO A 116 -22.78 -17.57 -1.61
CA PRO A 116 -23.43 -16.70 -2.57
C PRO A 116 -23.23 -17.34 -3.95
N GLY A 117 -24.32 -17.73 -4.60
CA GLY A 117 -24.35 -18.29 -5.97
C GLY A 117 -23.95 -17.27 -7.03
N LYS A 118 -22.83 -16.57 -6.84
CA LYS A 118 -22.28 -15.59 -7.75
C LYS A 118 -21.56 -16.31 -8.88
N ASN A 119 -22.18 -16.25 -10.05
CA ASN A 119 -21.57 -16.61 -11.32
C ASN A 119 -20.47 -15.58 -11.66
N TRP A 120 -19.28 -15.74 -11.08
CA TRP A 120 -18.09 -14.91 -11.36
C TRP A 120 -17.65 -14.93 -12.84
N ARG A 121 -18.25 -15.82 -13.64
CA ARG A 121 -18.12 -15.91 -15.11
C ARG A 121 -19.19 -15.15 -15.89
N LEU A 122 -20.17 -14.49 -15.26
CA LEU A 122 -21.07 -13.56 -15.98
C LEU A 122 -20.31 -12.27 -16.31
N LYS A 123 -19.58 -12.37 -17.42
CA LYS A 123 -19.12 -11.32 -18.35
C LYS A 123 -18.23 -10.20 -17.79
N ARG A 124 -16.92 -10.48 -17.77
CA ARG A 124 -15.83 -9.52 -18.03
C ARG A 124 -15.88 -8.99 -19.48
N GLY A 125 -17.00 -8.36 -19.87
CA GLY A 125 -17.19 -7.81 -21.21
C GLY A 125 -17.35 -6.29 -21.24
N THR A 126 -17.49 -5.64 -20.09
CA THR A 126 -17.75 -4.20 -20.04
C THR A 126 -16.52 -3.48 -19.54
N THR A 127 -15.85 -2.74 -20.43
CA THR A 127 -14.82 -1.78 -20.02
C THR A 127 -15.40 -0.84 -18.96
N PRO A 128 -14.68 -0.60 -17.83
CA PRO A 128 -15.16 0.25 -16.75
C PRO A 128 -15.58 1.64 -17.24
N GLN A 129 -16.60 2.22 -16.61
CA GLN A 129 -17.11 3.56 -16.98
C GLN A 129 -16.02 4.64 -16.88
N TRP A 130 -15.13 4.55 -15.88
CA TRP A 130 -13.99 5.46 -15.74
C TRP A 130 -13.05 5.42 -16.95
N TYR A 131 -12.84 4.23 -17.54
CA TYR A 131 -11.96 4.05 -18.69
C TYR A 131 -12.58 4.65 -19.95
N LYS A 132 -13.89 4.44 -20.15
CA LYS A 132 -14.64 5.04 -21.28
C LYS A 132 -14.68 6.57 -21.20
N ALA A 133 -14.83 7.13 -20.01
CA ALA A 133 -14.80 8.57 -19.78
C ALA A 133 -13.42 9.17 -20.11
N ARG A 134 -12.32 8.51 -19.72
CA ARG A 134 -10.96 8.98 -20.00
C ARG A 134 -10.55 8.83 -21.47
N SER A 135 -11.00 7.76 -22.14
CA SER A 135 -10.68 7.48 -23.55
C SER A 135 -11.55 8.23 -24.57
N GLY A 136 -12.49 9.07 -24.11
CA GLY A 136 -13.38 9.83 -24.99
C GLY A 136 -14.35 8.97 -25.81
N VAL A 137 -14.49 7.68 -25.47
CA VAL A 137 -15.36 6.76 -26.21
C VAL A 137 -16.81 7.07 -25.88
N ARG A 138 -17.58 7.51 -26.90
CA ARG A 138 -19.00 7.87 -26.75
C ARG A 138 -19.79 6.64 -26.32
N THR A 139 -20.34 6.68 -25.10
CA THR A 139 -21.03 5.53 -24.46
C THR A 139 -22.52 5.44 -24.79
N LYS A 140 -23.10 6.50 -25.36
CA LYS A 140 -24.53 6.60 -25.66
C LYS A 140 -24.73 6.84 -27.15
N ALA A 141 -25.60 6.06 -27.79
CA ALA A 141 -26.08 6.36 -29.13
C ALA A 141 -26.91 7.65 -29.08
N GLN A 142 -26.61 8.61 -29.95
CA GLN A 142 -27.45 9.80 -30.08
C GLN A 142 -28.74 9.42 -30.79
N SER A 143 -29.88 9.59 -30.12
CA SER A 143 -31.19 9.41 -30.75
C SER A 143 -31.34 10.32 -31.98
N GLY A 144 -32.17 9.94 -32.95
CA GLY A 144 -32.41 10.75 -34.15
C GLY A 144 -32.82 12.20 -33.83
N ALA A 145 -33.66 12.37 -32.79
CA ALA A 145 -34.05 13.68 -32.29
C ALA A 145 -32.86 14.53 -31.79
N ALA A 146 -31.91 13.92 -31.07
CA ALA A 146 -30.72 14.62 -30.57
C ALA A 146 -29.75 15.02 -31.70
N ARG A 147 -29.71 14.27 -32.80
CA ARG A 147 -28.96 14.68 -34.01
C ARG A 147 -29.60 15.91 -34.65
N VAL A 148 -30.92 15.90 -34.80
CA VAL A 148 -31.67 16.98 -35.45
C VAL A 148 -31.72 18.25 -34.59
N ALA A 149 -31.69 18.14 -33.26
CA ALA A 149 -31.70 19.29 -32.34
C ALA A 149 -30.56 20.29 -32.58
N ARG A 150 -29.40 19.85 -33.10
CA ARG A 150 -28.27 20.72 -33.42
C ARG A 150 -28.51 21.63 -34.63
N PHE A 151 -29.40 21.22 -35.52
CA PHE A 151 -29.71 21.90 -36.77
C PHE A 151 -31.06 22.62 -36.74
N ARG A 152 -31.75 22.58 -35.59
CA ARG A 152 -32.99 23.33 -35.40
C ARG A 152 -32.66 24.73 -34.90
N PRO A 153 -33.18 25.79 -35.54
CA PRO A 153 -33.01 27.15 -35.03
C PRO A 153 -33.65 27.27 -33.66
N GLN A 154 -32.93 27.86 -32.70
CA GLN A 154 -33.48 28.12 -31.37
C GLN A 154 -34.52 29.24 -31.47
N LYS A 155 -35.73 28.98 -30.97
CA LYS A 155 -36.74 30.02 -30.83
C LYS A 155 -36.37 30.87 -29.61
N PHE A 156 -35.93 32.09 -29.85
CA PHE A 156 -35.84 33.11 -28.80
C PHE A 156 -37.25 33.61 -28.52
N HIS A 157 -37.64 33.62 -27.25
CA HIS A 157 -38.87 34.22 -26.73
C HIS A 157 -38.52 35.58 -26.14
#